data_AF-A0A1H4P3L0-F1
#
_entry.id   AF-A0A1H4P3L0-F1
#
_cell.length_a   1.000
_cell.length_b   1.000
_cell.length_c   1.000
_cell.angle_alpha   90.00
_cell.angle_beta   90.00
_cell.angle_gamma   90.00
#
_symmetry.space_group_name_H-M   'P 1'
#
loop_
_entity.id
_entity.type
_entity.pdbx_description
1 polymer ?
#
loop_
_entity_poly.entity_id
_entity_poly.type
_entity_poly.pdbx_seq_one_letter_code
_entity_poly.pdbx_strand_id
1 'polypeptide(L)'
;MTVSDGGTSHLSRRHLLRGGTLAMATAALSASGAAVAGARTRSRHCSRKLETVVNVKDLGAVGDGRTDDSGAFEVAYAFAAAGVSGGVGRVVIEIPAGDFLITRPHALLNGVAPPRPASGLRYAGAGKRMTTLIFRPSAGAGSYLCRNQDVWSNISFERIQFRSATPGASFFRSYSTGQAQDYRFSECQWAGEWEYGLALSGTDTNSEMRWEACRVGGSYRRAFLYSGLTRSGQTEPNDQDQFLNYWLNDMKVEYEWGNFLEFPYGGSIACRGGSYIITGKRPASTPEYGTTSTFFRFPVPQHHDSVQRFHAEDIRFEVRDPDVMVIDCAWNGGTVHFNDCDDTAFAFKDFSADVRPHRYTVGARGPLIRYESCQLVGRHEYRAPTRTTPASVARYDMCLLRNHSTSDFVVADGLGPANYVKFVDCIDTRRTSETSQPERPTGPPPCVGPCPMQTPSTATTQASPDSSSPTATPPAQTSSTNFSTSLVHTTTAPAPSQPTTATPQAPLPPADPRSEQAGCDLD
;
A
#
# COMPACT_ATOMS: atom_id res chain seq x y z
N MET A 1 35.93 -32.72 46.26
CA MET A 1 35.81 -32.27 47.67
C MET A 1 36.34 -30.85 47.74
N THR A 2 35.76 -30.06 48.66
CA THR A 2 35.96 -28.63 48.99
C THR A 2 35.33 -27.55 48.09
N VAL A 3 34.17 -27.09 48.60
CA VAL A 3 33.73 -25.72 48.93
C VAL A 3 33.45 -24.69 47.80
N SER A 4 32.15 -24.39 47.72
CA SER A 4 31.42 -23.12 47.53
C SER A 4 32.20 -21.82 47.30
N ASP A 5 31.68 -20.95 46.42
CA ASP A 5 30.80 -19.85 46.87
C ASP A 5 30.10 -19.11 45.73
N GLY A 6 28.87 -18.69 46.01
CA GLY A 6 28.00 -17.95 45.13
C GLY A 6 28.21 -16.43 45.22
N GLY A 7 27.67 -15.73 44.22
CA GLY A 7 27.64 -14.27 44.18
C GLY A 7 26.53 -13.78 43.27
N THR A 8 25.32 -13.68 43.80
CA THR A 8 24.20 -12.94 43.20
C THR A 8 24.41 -11.44 43.39
N SER A 9 24.58 -10.71 42.28
CA SER A 9 24.70 -9.25 42.30
C SER A 9 23.31 -8.60 42.31
N HIS A 10 22.98 -8.01 43.45
CA HIS A 10 21.91 -7.01 43.60
C HIS A 10 22.34 -5.70 42.92
N LEU A 11 21.55 -5.22 41.93
CA LEU A 11 21.69 -3.86 41.41
C LEU A 11 20.79 -2.89 42.19
N SER A 12 21.46 -1.95 42.85
CA SER A 12 20.93 -0.88 43.67
C SER A 12 20.20 0.18 42.83
N ARG A 13 18.91 0.39 43.11
CA ARG A 13 18.15 1.56 42.67
C ARG A 13 18.35 2.68 43.70
N ARG A 14 19.16 3.69 43.39
CA ARG A 14 19.02 5.04 43.96
C ARG A 14 19.89 6.07 43.23
N HIS A 15 19.31 7.27 43.12
CA HIS A 15 19.88 8.55 42.70
C HIS A 15 20.03 8.83 41.20
N LEU A 16 19.08 9.62 40.67
CA LEU A 16 19.36 10.93 40.06
C LEU A 16 18.05 11.72 39.87
N LEU A 17 17.76 12.58 40.85
CA LEU A 17 16.83 13.72 40.75
C LEU A 17 17.68 14.97 40.88
N ARG A 18 17.76 15.80 39.84
CA ARG A 18 18.15 17.22 39.96
C ARG A 18 17.72 18.02 38.74
N GLY A 19 16.94 19.06 39.01
CA GLY A 19 17.04 20.36 38.35
C GLY A 19 16.16 20.59 37.12
N GLY A 20 15.06 21.32 37.30
CA GLY A 20 14.27 21.85 36.20
C GLY A 20 13.09 22.68 36.69
N THR A 21 13.37 23.90 37.14
CA THR A 21 12.42 24.91 37.61
C THR A 21 11.53 25.42 36.47
N LEU A 22 10.21 25.25 36.58
CA LEU A 22 9.22 25.99 35.80
C LEU A 22 8.35 26.81 36.76
N ALA A 23 8.35 28.12 36.55
CA ALA A 23 7.59 29.11 37.30
C ALA A 23 6.09 28.99 36.97
N MET A 24 5.28 28.73 38.00
CA MET A 24 3.83 28.84 37.92
C MET A 24 3.40 30.15 38.58
N ALA A 25 2.70 30.99 37.81
CA ALA A 25 2.06 32.20 38.31
C ALA A 25 0.79 31.83 39.09
N THR A 26 0.82 32.05 40.40
CA THR A 26 -0.33 31.90 41.30
C THR A 26 -1.09 33.21 41.42
N ALA A 27 -2.35 33.22 40.98
CA ALA A 27 -3.29 34.29 41.33
C ALA A 27 -3.88 33.99 42.71
N ALA A 28 -3.71 34.92 43.64
CA ALA A 28 -4.27 34.88 44.98
C ALA A 28 -5.72 35.39 44.97
N LEU A 29 -6.64 34.60 45.53
CA LEU A 29 -7.96 35.07 45.97
C LEU A 29 -8.13 34.67 47.43
N SER A 30 -8.30 35.68 48.27
CA SER A 30 -8.60 35.57 49.69
C SER A 30 -10.12 35.60 49.87
N ALA A 31 -10.70 34.61 50.56
CA ALA A 31 -11.93 34.81 51.30
C ALA A 31 -12.08 33.78 52.42
N SER A 32 -12.62 34.27 53.52
CA SER A 32 -12.60 33.75 54.88
C SER A 32 -13.52 32.55 55.14
N GLY A 33 -13.29 31.91 56.28
CA GLY A 33 -13.83 30.60 56.64
C GLY A 33 -15.27 30.56 57.17
N ALA A 34 -15.75 29.33 57.34
CA ALA A 34 -16.58 28.89 58.45
C ALA A 34 -16.57 27.35 58.48
N ALA A 35 -16.27 26.79 59.66
CA ALA A 35 -16.35 25.36 59.92
C ALA A 35 -17.82 24.94 60.04
N VAL A 36 -18.22 23.89 59.32
CA VAL A 36 -19.48 23.17 59.58
C VAL A 36 -19.19 21.67 59.63
N ALA A 37 -19.63 21.09 60.73
CA ALA A 37 -19.48 19.69 61.10
C ALA A 37 -20.26 18.74 60.18
N GLY A 38 -19.69 17.55 59.97
CA GLY A 38 -20.44 16.31 59.97
C GLY A 38 -21.45 16.09 58.85
N ALA A 39 -20.98 15.95 57.61
CA ALA A 39 -21.73 15.23 56.58
C ALA A 39 -20.86 14.07 56.07
N ARG A 40 -21.25 12.83 56.38
CA ARG A 40 -20.77 11.63 55.70
C ARG A 40 -21.11 11.76 54.22
N THR A 41 -20.21 12.34 53.44
CA THR A 41 -20.20 12.21 51.98
C THR A 41 -20.01 10.74 51.69
N ARG A 42 -21.12 10.03 51.48
CA ARG A 42 -21.11 8.83 50.66
C ARG A 42 -20.45 9.25 49.37
N SER A 43 -19.17 8.89 49.22
CA SER A 43 -18.44 8.87 47.96
C SER A 43 -19.32 8.06 47.02
N ARG A 44 -20.21 8.74 46.31
CA ARG A 44 -20.79 8.23 45.09
C ARG A 44 -19.58 8.12 44.19
N HIS A 45 -18.92 6.95 44.23
CA HIS A 45 -18.32 6.38 43.05
C HIS A 45 -19.44 6.33 42.01
N CYS A 46 -19.68 7.48 41.35
CA CYS A 46 -20.03 7.47 39.96
C CYS A 46 -18.87 6.71 39.33
N SER A 47 -19.05 5.40 39.21
CA SER A 47 -18.49 4.61 38.14
C SER A 47 -18.86 5.37 36.87
N ARG A 48 -18.03 6.35 36.53
CA ARG A 48 -18.15 7.16 35.33
C ARG A 48 -17.82 6.17 34.25
N LYS A 49 -18.86 5.50 33.75
CA LYS A 49 -18.79 4.57 32.64
C LYS A 49 -18.04 5.35 31.55
N LEU A 50 -16.78 5.01 31.36
CA LEU A 50 -15.94 5.69 30.39
C LEU A 50 -16.68 5.58 29.06
N GLU A 51 -16.96 6.73 28.46
CA GLU A 51 -17.60 6.77 27.16
C GLU A 51 -16.74 5.96 26.21
N THR A 52 -17.36 4.96 25.60
CA THR A 52 -16.69 4.04 24.66
C THR A 52 -16.64 4.61 23.26
N VAL A 53 -17.30 5.75 23.02
CA VAL A 53 -17.34 6.46 21.75
C VAL A 53 -17.13 7.94 22.04
N VAL A 54 -16.25 8.58 21.28
CA VAL A 54 -16.00 10.03 21.34
C VAL A 54 -16.13 10.61 19.95
N ASN A 55 -17.01 11.61 19.80
CA ASN A 55 -17.19 12.31 18.55
C ASN A 55 -16.23 13.50 18.47
N VAL A 56 -15.50 13.66 17.36
CA VAL A 56 -14.54 14.77 17.20
C VAL A 56 -15.21 16.15 17.19
N LYS A 57 -16.50 16.25 16.82
CA LYS A 57 -17.23 17.53 16.87
C LYS A 57 -17.54 17.98 18.29
N ASP A 58 -17.75 17.03 19.22
CA ASP A 58 -17.90 17.34 20.65
C ASP A 58 -16.60 17.86 21.27
N LEU A 59 -15.47 17.65 20.58
CA LEU A 59 -14.14 18.14 20.94
C LEU A 59 -13.73 19.40 20.16
N GLY A 60 -14.67 20.02 19.45
CA GLY A 60 -14.47 21.30 18.76
C GLY A 60 -14.08 21.21 17.28
N ALA A 61 -14.11 20.02 16.67
CA ALA A 61 -13.95 19.92 15.22
C ALA A 61 -15.16 20.55 14.50
N VAL A 62 -14.90 21.32 13.46
CA VAL A 62 -15.93 21.98 12.63
C VAL A 62 -16.29 21.10 11.44
N GLY A 63 -15.30 20.61 10.69
CA GLY A 63 -15.53 19.76 9.53
C GLY A 63 -16.05 20.49 8.28
N ASP A 64 -15.60 21.73 8.06
CA ASP A 64 -15.96 22.61 6.92
C ASP A 64 -14.88 22.68 5.81
N GLY A 65 -13.79 21.92 5.95
CA GLY A 65 -12.66 21.85 5.03
C GLY A 65 -11.71 23.05 5.08
N ARG A 66 -11.95 23.99 6.00
CA ARG A 66 -11.24 25.29 6.08
C ARG A 66 -10.68 25.56 7.47
N THR A 67 -11.45 25.30 8.51
CA THR A 67 -11.04 25.44 9.90
C THR A 67 -10.04 24.34 10.25
N ASP A 68 -8.93 24.69 10.90
CA ASP A 68 -7.94 23.71 11.32
C ASP A 68 -8.46 22.88 12.49
N ASP A 69 -8.87 21.65 12.19
CA ASP A 69 -9.44 20.68 13.12
C ASP A 69 -8.37 19.90 13.90
N SER A 70 -7.07 20.14 13.66
CA SER A 70 -5.99 19.34 14.26
C SER A 70 -6.10 19.22 15.78
N GLY A 71 -6.54 20.28 16.48
CA GLY A 71 -6.69 20.28 17.94
C GLY A 71 -7.72 19.28 18.45
N ALA A 72 -8.88 19.20 17.79
CA ALA A 72 -9.94 18.28 18.18
C ALA A 72 -9.50 16.81 18.01
N PHE A 73 -8.78 16.50 16.93
CA PHE A 73 -8.27 15.15 16.68
C PHE A 73 -7.18 14.74 17.69
N GLU A 74 -6.27 15.66 18.06
CA GLU A 74 -5.27 15.38 19.09
C GLU A 74 -5.92 15.10 20.45
N VAL A 75 -6.96 15.86 20.81
CA VAL A 75 -7.73 15.64 22.05
C VAL A 75 -8.46 14.29 21.99
N ALA A 76 -9.06 13.94 20.84
CA ALA A 76 -9.74 12.66 20.66
C ALA A 76 -8.78 11.48 20.85
N TYR A 77 -7.60 11.55 20.24
CA TYR A 77 -6.56 10.55 20.39
C TYR A 77 -6.05 10.47 21.85
N ALA A 78 -5.79 11.62 22.49
CA ALA A 78 -5.36 11.65 23.88
C ALA A 78 -6.40 11.02 24.82
N PHE A 79 -7.70 11.26 24.57
CA PHE A 79 -8.78 10.60 25.31
C PHE A 79 -8.76 9.08 25.11
N ALA A 80 -8.60 8.60 23.87
CA ALA A 80 -8.50 7.17 23.58
C ALA A 80 -7.30 6.51 24.26
N ALA A 81 -6.12 7.16 24.23
CA ALA A 81 -4.91 6.69 24.90
C ALA A 81 -5.07 6.67 26.43
N ALA A 82 -5.71 7.67 27.02
CA ALA A 82 -6.01 7.71 28.46
C ALA A 82 -7.06 6.66 28.88
N GLY A 83 -7.91 6.23 27.95
CA GLY A 83 -8.92 5.19 28.16
C GLY A 83 -8.37 3.76 28.14
N VAL A 84 -7.07 3.57 27.92
CA VAL A 84 -6.44 2.25 27.93
C VAL A 84 -6.44 1.65 29.33
N SER A 85 -6.95 0.43 29.45
CA SER A 85 -6.98 -0.32 30.70
C SER A 85 -6.62 -1.78 30.45
N GLY A 86 -5.68 -2.32 31.25
CA GLY A 86 -5.17 -3.69 31.08
C GLY A 86 -4.46 -3.91 29.74
N GLY A 87 -3.85 -2.86 29.16
CA GLY A 87 -3.21 -2.93 27.84
C GLY A 87 -4.19 -2.93 26.67
N VAL A 88 -5.48 -2.66 26.91
CA VAL A 88 -6.52 -2.66 25.87
C VAL A 88 -7.16 -1.27 25.78
N GLY A 89 -7.16 -0.69 24.57
CA GLY A 89 -7.94 0.49 24.24
C GLY A 89 -9.39 0.13 23.95
N ARG A 90 -10.31 0.96 24.45
CA ARG A 90 -11.77 0.69 24.43
C ARG A 90 -12.59 1.85 23.86
N VAL A 91 -11.92 2.85 23.32
CA VAL A 91 -12.53 4.06 22.78
C VAL A 91 -12.56 3.97 21.27
N VAL A 92 -13.74 4.24 20.69
CA VAL A 92 -13.94 4.47 19.28
C VAL A 92 -13.98 5.98 19.05
N ILE A 93 -13.11 6.48 18.18
CA ILE A 93 -13.14 7.88 17.74
C ILE A 93 -14.07 7.96 16.53
N GLU A 94 -15.24 8.57 16.72
CA GLU A 94 -16.24 8.78 15.69
C GLU A 94 -15.98 10.10 14.96
N ILE A 95 -15.95 10.03 13.64
CA ILE A 95 -15.74 11.17 12.74
C ILE A 95 -16.99 11.30 11.86
N PRO A 96 -17.89 12.24 12.14
CA PRO A 96 -19.12 12.38 11.37
C PRO A 96 -18.83 12.84 9.94
N ALA A 97 -19.88 12.93 9.12
CA ALA A 97 -19.76 13.48 7.78
C ALA A 97 -19.25 14.94 7.82
N GLY A 98 -18.37 15.27 6.89
CA GLY A 98 -17.67 16.56 6.80
C GLY A 98 -16.28 16.43 6.20
N ASP A 99 -15.69 17.58 5.87
CA ASP A 99 -14.31 17.70 5.43
C ASP A 99 -13.50 18.32 6.57
N PHE A 100 -12.52 17.61 7.12
CA PHE A 100 -11.75 18.08 8.27
C PHE A 100 -10.34 18.46 7.84
N LEU A 101 -9.95 19.72 7.99
CA LEU A 101 -8.61 20.17 7.63
C LEU A 101 -7.66 19.89 8.79
N ILE A 102 -6.61 19.12 8.53
CA ILE A 102 -5.57 18.78 9.51
C ILE A 102 -4.25 19.35 9.02
N THR A 103 -3.72 20.37 9.70
CA THR A 103 -2.46 21.02 9.33
C THR A 103 -1.27 20.53 10.15
N ARG A 104 -1.50 19.85 11.28
CA ARG A 104 -0.42 19.41 12.18
C ARG A 104 -0.08 17.93 11.99
N PRO A 105 1.20 17.57 11.77
CA PRO A 105 1.62 16.17 11.71
C PRO A 105 1.27 15.42 13.00
N HIS A 106 0.94 14.13 12.85
CA HIS A 106 0.58 13.20 13.93
C HIS A 106 -0.70 13.56 14.70
N ALA A 107 -1.48 14.56 14.24
CA ALA A 107 -2.68 14.99 14.94
C ALA A 107 -3.75 13.89 15.01
N LEU A 108 -3.81 13.00 14.01
CA LEU A 108 -4.74 11.87 14.02
C LEU A 108 -4.26 10.75 14.95
N LEU A 109 -2.97 10.42 14.94
CA LEU A 109 -2.38 9.39 15.79
C LEU A 109 -0.92 9.73 16.11
N ASN A 110 -0.62 9.90 17.40
CA ASN A 110 0.73 10.08 17.91
C ASN A 110 1.10 8.97 18.90
N GLY A 111 1.48 7.81 18.37
CA GLY A 111 1.76 6.55 19.05
C GLY A 111 3.05 6.55 19.86
N VAL A 112 3.26 7.59 20.66
CA VAL A 112 4.16 7.62 21.83
C VAL A 112 3.36 7.52 23.14
N ALA A 113 2.03 7.54 23.04
CA ALA A 113 1.07 7.34 24.12
C ALA A 113 0.12 6.19 23.73
N PRO A 114 -0.44 5.43 24.69
CA PRO A 114 -0.12 5.42 26.13
C PRO A 114 1.34 5.06 26.41
N PRO A 115 1.85 5.28 27.64
CA PRO A 115 3.26 5.04 27.99
C PRO A 115 3.67 3.55 28.00
N ARG A 116 2.72 2.64 27.81
CA ARG A 116 2.94 1.20 27.66
C ARG A 116 2.23 0.74 26.40
N PRO A 117 2.71 -0.31 25.72
CA PRO A 117 2.02 -0.86 24.56
C PRO A 117 0.55 -1.17 24.85
N ALA A 118 -0.29 -0.97 23.86
CA ALA A 118 -1.73 -1.16 23.94
C ALA A 118 -2.29 -1.76 22.66
N SER A 119 -3.34 -2.55 22.80
CA SER A 119 -4.07 -3.15 21.68
C SER A 119 -5.47 -2.55 21.59
N GLY A 120 -5.90 -2.19 20.38
CA GLY A 120 -7.26 -1.73 20.12
C GLY A 120 -7.37 -0.21 20.09
N LEU A 121 -7.32 0.36 18.89
CA LEU A 121 -7.63 1.76 18.62
C LEU A 121 -8.46 1.84 17.35
N ARG A 122 -9.60 2.53 17.39
CA ARG A 122 -10.55 2.55 16.27
C ARG A 122 -10.97 3.95 15.88
N TYR A 123 -10.92 4.24 14.59
CA TYR A 123 -11.46 5.45 13.96
C TYR A 123 -12.57 5.05 12.99
N ALA A 124 -13.76 5.64 13.16
CA ALA A 124 -14.93 5.31 12.35
C ALA A 124 -15.50 6.58 11.68
N GLY A 125 -15.46 6.62 10.35
CA GLY A 125 -16.08 7.68 9.54
C GLY A 125 -17.52 7.36 9.13
N ALA A 126 -18.17 8.30 8.46
CA ALA A 126 -19.53 8.15 7.93
C ALA A 126 -19.59 7.41 6.59
N GLY A 127 -18.47 7.32 5.85
CA GLY A 127 -18.41 6.72 4.50
C GLY A 127 -17.27 7.29 3.66
N LYS A 128 -16.80 6.54 2.65
CA LYS A 128 -15.88 7.05 1.62
C LYS A 128 -16.47 8.32 1.01
N ARG A 129 -15.72 9.43 1.03
CA ARG A 129 -16.14 10.76 0.54
C ARG A 129 -17.28 11.44 1.32
N MET A 130 -17.80 10.81 2.37
CA MET A 130 -18.72 11.46 3.32
C MET A 130 -17.93 12.07 4.49
N THR A 131 -16.91 11.36 4.95
CA THR A 131 -15.90 11.86 5.89
C THR A 131 -14.57 11.97 5.17
N THR A 132 -14.05 13.19 5.03
CA THR A 132 -12.72 13.42 4.45
C THR A 132 -11.80 14.04 5.47
N LEU A 133 -10.61 13.47 5.67
CA LEU A 133 -9.50 14.11 6.37
C LEU A 133 -8.55 14.70 5.33
N ILE A 134 -8.46 16.03 5.28
CA ILE A 134 -7.60 16.78 4.38
C ILE A 134 -6.30 17.11 5.11
N PHE A 135 -5.23 16.37 4.84
CA PHE A 135 -3.94 16.61 5.47
C PHE A 135 -3.15 17.65 4.67
N ARG A 136 -2.91 18.81 5.28
CA ARG A 136 -2.19 19.95 4.70
C ARG A 136 -1.11 20.47 5.66
N PRO A 137 -0.06 19.69 5.94
CA PRO A 137 1.07 20.18 6.72
C PRO A 137 1.79 21.32 6.01
N SER A 138 2.55 22.12 6.76
CA SER A 138 3.36 23.22 6.22
C SER A 138 4.47 22.75 5.28
N ALA A 139 4.92 21.51 5.41
CA ALA A 139 5.88 20.85 4.54
C ALA A 139 5.44 19.41 4.24
N GLY A 140 5.69 18.93 3.03
CA GLY A 140 5.36 17.55 2.65
C GLY A 140 6.37 16.55 3.23
N ALA A 141 7.64 16.69 2.87
CA ALA A 141 8.69 15.76 3.24
C ALA A 141 8.77 15.54 4.77
N GLY A 142 8.69 14.27 5.18
CA GLY A 142 8.79 13.87 6.60
C GLY A 142 7.54 14.13 7.45
N SER A 143 6.48 14.72 6.87
CA SER A 143 5.21 14.93 7.57
C SER A 143 4.31 13.70 7.42
N TYR A 144 3.87 13.14 8.55
CA TYR A 144 2.93 12.02 8.60
C TYR A 144 1.66 12.43 9.33
N LEU A 145 0.49 12.03 8.82
CA LEU A 145 -0.78 12.23 9.52
C LEU A 145 -0.87 11.35 10.78
N CYS A 146 -0.35 10.13 10.68
CA CYS A 146 -0.26 9.14 11.75
C CYS A 146 1.19 8.70 11.97
N ARG A 147 1.59 8.54 13.23
CA ARG A 147 2.86 7.94 13.61
C ARG A 147 2.66 6.97 14.74
N ASN A 148 2.93 5.68 14.54
CA ASN A 148 2.99 4.70 15.61
C ASN A 148 4.44 4.33 15.91
N GLN A 149 4.87 4.47 17.16
CA GLN A 149 6.25 4.24 17.59
C GLN A 149 6.31 3.01 18.50
N ASP A 150 5.90 1.85 17.96
CA ASP A 150 5.84 0.56 18.65
C ASP A 150 4.92 0.53 19.89
N VAL A 151 3.86 1.34 19.87
CA VAL A 151 2.91 1.44 21.00
C VAL A 151 1.62 0.70 20.72
N TRP A 152 1.01 0.92 19.56
CA TRP A 152 -0.32 0.37 19.27
C TRP A 152 -0.27 -0.88 18.40
N SER A 153 -1.04 -1.90 18.78
CA SER A 153 -1.48 -3.00 17.92
C SER A 153 -3.00 -2.95 17.72
N ASN A 154 -3.53 -3.71 16.77
CA ASN A 154 -4.98 -3.78 16.52
C ASN A 154 -5.60 -2.39 16.28
N ILE A 155 -5.03 -1.66 15.31
CA ILE A 155 -5.52 -0.32 14.91
C ILE A 155 -6.50 -0.51 13.75
N SER A 156 -7.65 0.16 13.82
CA SER A 156 -8.67 0.11 12.77
C SER A 156 -9.06 1.51 12.28
N PHE A 157 -9.13 1.66 10.95
CA PHE A 157 -9.72 2.82 10.27
C PHE A 157 -10.82 2.32 9.34
N GLU A 158 -12.00 2.93 9.44
CA GLU A 158 -13.16 2.49 8.69
C GLU A 158 -13.91 3.66 8.07
N ARG A 159 -14.31 3.53 6.80
CA ARG A 159 -15.26 4.45 6.14
C ARG A 159 -14.79 5.92 6.11
N ILE A 160 -13.49 6.14 5.87
CA ILE A 160 -12.85 7.47 5.84
C ILE A 160 -12.14 7.66 4.50
N GLN A 161 -12.22 8.87 3.94
CA GLN A 161 -11.29 9.32 2.90
C GLN A 161 -10.13 10.10 3.53
N PHE A 162 -8.90 9.71 3.22
CA PHE A 162 -7.68 10.47 3.50
C PHE A 162 -7.22 11.17 2.23
N ARG A 163 -7.06 12.50 2.28
CA ARG A 163 -6.59 13.30 1.15
C ARG A 163 -5.35 14.07 1.53
N SER A 164 -4.26 13.87 0.80
CA SER A 164 -3.11 14.76 0.87
C SER A 164 -3.40 16.04 0.08
N ALA A 165 -3.21 17.19 0.72
CA ALA A 165 -3.25 18.51 0.10
C ALA A 165 -1.88 19.20 0.09
N THR A 166 -0.84 18.52 0.58
CA THR A 166 0.56 18.97 0.51
C THR A 166 1.37 17.86 -0.19
N PRO A 167 1.80 18.05 -1.45
CA PRO A 167 2.61 17.08 -2.18
C PRO A 167 3.82 16.58 -1.38
N GLY A 168 4.00 15.26 -1.35
CA GLY A 168 5.07 14.60 -0.59
C GLY A 168 4.80 14.41 0.90
N ALA A 169 3.63 14.81 1.42
CA ALA A 169 3.17 14.35 2.73
C ALA A 169 2.91 12.84 2.73
N SER A 170 2.91 12.22 3.91
CA SER A 170 2.65 10.78 4.08
C SER A 170 1.46 10.54 4.99
N PHE A 171 0.75 9.41 4.80
CA PHE A 171 -0.39 9.09 5.65
C PHE A 171 0.09 8.49 6.98
N PHE A 172 0.85 7.39 6.96
CA PHE A 172 1.19 6.64 8.16
C PHE A 172 2.67 6.28 8.22
N ARG A 173 3.32 6.49 9.37
CA ARG A 173 4.60 5.86 9.72
C ARG A 173 4.38 4.83 10.83
N SER A 174 4.78 3.59 10.59
CA SER A 174 4.84 2.56 11.62
C SER A 174 6.29 2.17 11.89
N TYR A 175 6.71 2.29 13.13
CA TYR A 175 7.94 1.72 13.63
C TYR A 175 7.59 0.58 14.59
N SER A 176 8.28 -0.55 14.47
CA SER A 176 8.03 -1.70 15.34
C SER A 176 9.30 -2.49 15.66
N THR A 177 9.42 -2.91 16.92
CA THR A 177 10.42 -3.88 17.41
C THR A 177 9.77 -5.03 18.16
N GLY A 178 8.45 -5.17 18.05
CA GLY A 178 7.73 -6.29 18.65
C GLY A 178 6.26 -6.05 18.96
N GLN A 179 5.71 -4.84 18.74
CA GLN A 179 4.34 -4.53 19.15
C GLN A 179 3.42 -4.17 17.99
N ALA A 180 3.90 -3.44 16.99
CA ALA A 180 3.03 -2.76 16.04
C ALA A 180 2.46 -3.67 14.93
N GLN A 181 1.39 -4.42 15.24
CA GLN A 181 0.74 -5.40 14.33
C GLN A 181 -0.80 -5.29 14.27
N ASP A 182 -1.43 -6.11 13.42
CA ASP A 182 -2.89 -6.27 13.27
C ASP A 182 -3.61 -4.97 12.87
N TYR A 183 -3.14 -4.30 11.81
CA TYR A 183 -3.82 -3.07 11.35
C TYR A 183 -4.93 -3.42 10.37
N ARG A 184 -6.07 -2.73 10.47
CA ARG A 184 -7.24 -2.97 9.63
C ARG A 184 -7.72 -1.67 9.00
N PHE A 185 -7.90 -1.72 7.69
CA PHE A 185 -8.46 -0.63 6.91
C PHE A 185 -9.64 -1.18 6.13
N SER A 186 -10.86 -0.73 6.45
CA SER A 186 -12.07 -1.21 5.78
C SER A 186 -12.80 -0.04 5.15
N GLU A 187 -13.13 -0.15 3.86
CA GLU A 187 -13.84 0.89 3.12
C GLU A 187 -13.18 2.28 3.23
N CYS A 188 -11.84 2.33 3.25
CA CYS A 188 -11.09 3.58 3.24
C CYS A 188 -10.78 4.03 1.81
N GLN A 189 -10.50 5.31 1.62
CA GLN A 189 -9.99 5.85 0.36
C GLN A 189 -8.76 6.73 0.60
N TRP A 190 -7.72 6.57 -0.20
CA TRP A 190 -6.60 7.52 -0.27
C TRP A 190 -6.65 8.31 -1.58
N ALA A 191 -6.37 9.62 -1.51
CA ALA A 191 -6.35 10.52 -2.66
C ALA A 191 -5.32 11.66 -2.48
N GLY A 192 -5.01 12.37 -3.56
CA GLY A 192 -3.97 13.40 -3.57
C GLY A 192 -2.57 12.82 -3.82
N GLU A 193 -1.54 13.67 -3.73
CA GLU A 193 -0.15 13.25 -3.92
C GLU A 193 0.50 12.92 -2.56
N TRP A 194 0.90 11.66 -2.38
CA TRP A 194 1.57 11.14 -1.19
C TRP A 194 3.05 10.82 -1.49
N GLU A 195 3.91 10.94 -0.50
CA GLU A 195 5.21 10.24 -0.54
C GLU A 195 4.99 8.76 -0.27
N TYR A 196 4.38 8.45 0.89
CA TYR A 196 3.94 7.12 1.29
C TYR A 196 2.48 7.12 1.72
N GLY A 197 1.73 6.06 1.38
CA GLY A 197 0.51 5.73 2.12
C GLY A 197 0.88 5.27 3.53
N LEU A 198 1.61 4.16 3.63
CA LEU A 198 2.13 3.61 4.86
C LEU A 198 3.61 3.26 4.66
N ALA A 199 4.45 3.75 5.57
CA ALA A 199 5.88 3.44 5.61
C ALA A 199 6.21 2.66 6.88
N LEU A 200 6.79 1.47 6.72
CA LEU A 200 7.14 0.54 7.79
C LEU A 200 8.66 0.52 8.02
N SER A 201 9.05 0.50 9.29
CA SER A 201 10.46 0.54 9.76
C SER A 201 10.62 -0.23 11.09
N GLY A 202 11.87 -0.51 11.49
CA GLY A 202 12.20 -1.16 12.77
C GLY A 202 12.92 -2.50 12.62
N THR A 203 12.64 -3.48 13.50
CA THR A 203 13.31 -4.79 13.50
C THR A 203 12.38 -5.97 13.80
N ASP A 204 11.10 -5.75 14.10
CA ASP A 204 10.11 -6.83 14.24
C ASP A 204 8.65 -6.34 14.06
N THR A 205 7.71 -7.22 13.74
CA THR A 205 6.28 -7.15 14.07
C THR A 205 5.40 -6.15 13.31
N ASN A 206 5.86 -5.44 12.26
CA ASN A 206 4.97 -4.69 11.34
C ASN A 206 4.13 -5.60 10.41
N SER A 207 3.43 -6.56 10.99
CA SER A 207 2.80 -7.70 10.34
C SER A 207 1.28 -7.67 10.54
N GLU A 208 0.62 -8.64 9.94
CA GLU A 208 -0.80 -8.93 10.08
C GLU A 208 -1.71 -7.77 9.64
N MET A 209 -1.31 -7.00 8.63
CA MET A 209 -2.09 -5.84 8.19
C MET A 209 -3.08 -6.23 7.09
N ARG A 210 -4.28 -5.65 7.13
CA ARG A 210 -5.38 -5.97 6.23
C ARG A 210 -6.07 -4.74 5.66
N TRP A 211 -6.36 -4.80 4.36
CA TRP A 211 -7.18 -3.83 3.63
C TRP A 211 -8.37 -4.56 2.98
N GLU A 212 -9.57 -4.03 3.18
CA GLU A 212 -10.83 -4.61 2.67
C GLU A 212 -11.67 -3.53 1.99
N ALA A 213 -12.11 -3.76 0.75
CA ALA A 213 -12.99 -2.88 -0.01
C ALA A 213 -12.51 -1.41 -0.09
N CYS A 214 -11.19 -1.22 -0.04
CA CYS A 214 -10.56 0.09 -0.03
C CYS A 214 -10.25 0.60 -1.44
N ARG A 215 -10.11 1.93 -1.57
CA ARG A 215 -9.62 2.57 -2.80
C ARG A 215 -8.29 3.27 -2.58
N VAL A 216 -7.30 2.92 -3.38
CA VAL A 216 -6.01 3.64 -3.45
C VAL A 216 -6.02 4.48 -4.72
N GLY A 217 -5.88 5.79 -4.59
CA GLY A 217 -5.80 6.69 -5.74
C GLY A 217 -4.95 7.92 -5.50
N GLY A 218 -4.93 8.84 -6.46
CA GLY A 218 -4.01 9.98 -6.44
C GLY A 218 -2.66 9.60 -7.05
N SER A 219 -1.56 9.93 -6.39
CA SER A 219 -0.19 9.74 -6.90
C SER A 219 0.79 9.44 -5.76
N TYR A 220 1.84 8.65 -6.02
CA TYR A 220 2.79 8.19 -4.99
C TYR A 220 4.24 8.41 -5.41
N ARG A 221 4.99 9.26 -4.68
CA ARG A 221 6.44 9.47 -4.91
C ARG A 221 7.24 8.20 -4.70
N ARG A 222 6.86 7.40 -3.70
CA ARG A 222 7.45 6.10 -3.41
C ARG A 222 6.43 5.02 -3.68
N ALA A 223 5.66 4.64 -2.67
CA ALA A 223 4.65 3.58 -2.77
C ALA A 223 3.44 3.86 -1.86
N PHE A 224 2.30 3.22 -2.13
CA PHE A 224 1.20 3.18 -1.18
C PHE A 224 1.59 2.43 0.10
N LEU A 225 2.13 1.22 0.00
CA LEU A 225 2.67 0.47 1.13
C LEU A 225 4.15 0.19 0.88
N TYR A 226 5.00 0.71 1.77
CA TYR A 226 6.46 0.55 1.70
C TYR A 226 6.96 -0.14 2.97
N SER A 227 7.57 -1.32 2.85
CA SER A 227 8.15 -2.06 3.97
C SER A 227 9.65 -2.21 3.81
N GLY A 228 10.44 -1.59 4.68
CA GLY A 228 11.91 -1.56 4.55
C GLY A 228 12.53 -0.18 4.67
N LEU A 229 11.87 0.76 5.37
CA LEU A 229 12.41 2.10 5.54
C LEU A 229 13.51 2.05 6.59
N THR A 230 14.78 2.02 6.16
CA THR A 230 15.95 1.97 7.05
C THR A 230 16.08 3.25 7.88
N ARG A 231 15.55 3.25 9.11
CA ARG A 231 15.61 4.34 10.09
C ARG A 231 15.59 3.80 11.52
N SER A 232 16.07 4.61 12.46
CA SER A 232 15.84 4.42 13.91
C SER A 232 16.29 3.05 14.46
N GLY A 233 17.60 2.88 14.68
CA GLY A 233 18.14 1.69 15.37
C GLY A 233 18.46 0.50 14.47
N GLN A 234 18.13 0.59 13.18
CA GLN A 234 18.59 -0.37 12.18
C GLN A 234 20.05 -0.08 11.85
N THR A 235 20.89 -1.11 11.96
CA THR A 235 22.32 -1.05 11.60
C THR A 235 22.51 -1.38 10.13
N GLU A 236 21.68 -2.26 9.59
CA GLU A 236 21.74 -2.70 8.21
C GLU A 236 20.35 -2.60 7.55
N PRO A 237 20.29 -2.30 6.24
CA PRO A 237 19.00 -2.23 5.55
C PRO A 237 18.17 -3.52 5.66
N ASN A 238 18.84 -4.68 5.75
CA ASN A 238 18.20 -5.99 5.83
C ASN A 238 17.56 -6.32 7.19
N ASP A 239 17.71 -5.47 8.22
CA ASP A 239 17.07 -5.68 9.54
C ASP A 239 15.52 -5.71 9.47
N GLN A 240 14.94 -5.39 8.31
CA GLN A 240 13.49 -5.46 8.02
C GLN A 240 13.02 -6.79 7.42
N ASP A 241 13.92 -7.74 7.22
CA ASP A 241 13.62 -9.05 6.66
C ASP A 241 12.93 -9.96 7.70
N GLN A 242 11.62 -9.77 7.87
CA GLN A 242 10.81 -10.37 8.94
C GLN A 242 9.63 -11.19 8.39
N PHE A 243 9.00 -11.98 9.27
CA PHE A 243 7.79 -12.79 9.00
C PHE A 243 6.52 -11.92 8.90
N LEU A 244 6.49 -11.02 7.91
CA LEU A 244 5.44 -10.02 7.75
C LEU A 244 4.29 -10.54 6.87
N ASN A 245 3.03 -10.39 7.31
CA ASN A 245 1.84 -10.84 6.60
C ASN A 245 0.92 -9.66 6.21
N TYR A 246 0.52 -9.60 4.94
CA TYR A 246 -0.33 -8.55 4.39
C TYR A 246 -1.44 -9.12 3.53
N TRP A 247 -2.68 -8.67 3.77
CA TRP A 247 -3.86 -9.11 3.01
C TRP A 247 -4.60 -7.92 2.43
N LEU A 248 -4.78 -7.93 1.12
CA LEU A 248 -5.45 -6.86 0.37
C LEU A 248 -6.59 -7.47 -0.43
N ASN A 249 -7.83 -7.24 0.00
CA ASN A 249 -9.02 -7.86 -0.57
C ASN A 249 -9.96 -6.82 -1.17
N ASP A 250 -10.49 -7.10 -2.36
CA ASP A 250 -11.47 -6.28 -3.07
C ASP A 250 -11.01 -4.82 -3.24
N MET A 251 -9.73 -4.67 -3.57
CA MET A 251 -9.11 -3.35 -3.69
C MET A 251 -9.45 -2.69 -5.01
N LYS A 252 -9.76 -1.39 -4.96
CA LYS A 252 -9.75 -0.54 -6.15
C LYS A 252 -8.48 0.30 -6.18
N VAL A 253 -7.48 -0.14 -6.94
CA VAL A 253 -6.21 0.55 -7.10
C VAL A 253 -6.26 1.36 -8.39
N GLU A 254 -6.44 2.67 -8.29
CA GLU A 254 -6.58 3.58 -9.43
C GLU A 254 -5.87 4.91 -9.14
N TYR A 255 -4.59 4.99 -9.50
CA TYR A 255 -3.72 6.14 -9.28
C TYR A 255 -3.07 6.61 -10.60
N GLU A 256 -2.52 7.82 -10.60
CA GLU A 256 -1.90 8.43 -11.78
C GLU A 256 -0.51 7.85 -12.01
N TRP A 257 0.34 7.85 -10.98
CA TRP A 257 1.69 7.31 -11.04
C TRP A 257 2.21 6.96 -9.64
N GLY A 258 3.25 6.12 -9.58
CA GLY A 258 3.87 5.66 -8.34
C GLY A 258 3.93 4.14 -8.24
N ASN A 259 4.18 3.63 -7.04
CA ASN A 259 4.11 2.20 -6.77
C ASN A 259 2.94 1.88 -5.83
N PHE A 260 2.35 0.68 -5.96
CA PHE A 260 1.33 0.25 -4.99
C PHE A 260 2.00 -0.43 -3.79
N LEU A 261 2.66 -1.57 -3.98
CA LEU A 261 3.39 -2.28 -2.94
C LEU A 261 4.89 -2.26 -3.24
N GLU A 262 5.71 -1.87 -2.27
CA GLU A 262 7.17 -1.93 -2.36
C GLU A 262 7.77 -2.62 -1.14
N PHE A 263 8.34 -3.80 -1.37
CA PHE A 263 8.90 -4.68 -0.34
C PHE A 263 10.33 -5.11 -0.71
N PRO A 264 11.32 -4.22 -0.46
CA PRO A 264 12.73 -4.57 -0.61
C PRO A 264 13.09 -5.86 0.10
N TYR A 265 12.78 -6.02 1.39
CA TYR A 265 13.33 -7.10 2.23
C TYR A 265 12.35 -8.22 2.54
N GLY A 266 11.67 -8.77 1.53
CA GLY A 266 10.73 -9.88 1.73
C GLY A 266 9.37 -9.49 2.32
N GLY A 267 8.57 -10.52 2.58
CA GLY A 267 7.20 -10.45 3.08
C GLY A 267 6.32 -11.60 2.57
N SER A 268 5.17 -11.76 3.21
CA SER A 268 4.07 -12.66 2.83
C SER A 268 2.85 -11.81 2.45
N ILE A 269 2.67 -11.60 1.14
CA ILE A 269 1.66 -10.71 0.59
C ILE A 269 0.62 -11.53 -0.17
N ALA A 270 -0.66 -11.28 0.11
CA ALA A 270 -1.78 -11.77 -0.67
C ALA A 270 -2.68 -10.61 -1.12
N CYS A 271 -2.85 -10.47 -2.43
CA CYS A 271 -3.82 -9.59 -3.07
C CYS A 271 -4.91 -10.43 -3.73
N ARG A 272 -6.18 -10.15 -3.46
CA ARG A 272 -7.33 -10.90 -3.99
C ARG A 272 -8.43 -9.96 -4.47
N GLY A 273 -8.90 -10.18 -5.70
CA GLY A 273 -9.98 -9.42 -6.27
C GLY A 273 -9.57 -7.99 -6.64
N GLY A 274 -10.44 -7.34 -7.41
CA GLY A 274 -10.41 -5.90 -7.62
C GLY A 274 -9.90 -5.46 -8.99
N SER A 275 -9.64 -4.16 -9.11
CA SER A 275 -9.22 -3.53 -10.36
C SER A 275 -8.04 -2.61 -10.14
N TYR A 276 -6.97 -2.83 -10.92
CA TYR A 276 -5.66 -2.24 -10.75
C TYR A 276 -5.28 -1.45 -12.01
N ILE A 277 -5.24 -0.13 -11.88
CA ILE A 277 -5.09 0.81 -13.00
C ILE A 277 -4.07 1.89 -12.61
N ILE A 278 -3.04 2.03 -13.43
CA ILE A 278 -2.15 3.19 -13.43
C ILE A 278 -2.52 4.02 -14.65
N THR A 279 -2.92 5.27 -14.42
CA THR A 279 -3.53 6.10 -15.47
C THR A 279 -2.57 7.06 -16.16
N GLY A 280 -1.37 7.25 -15.62
CA GLY A 280 -0.36 8.16 -16.13
C GLY A 280 1.07 7.67 -15.90
N LYS A 281 2.03 8.60 -15.91
CA LYS A 281 3.46 8.35 -15.73
C LYS A 281 4.02 9.22 -14.62
N ARG A 282 5.16 8.81 -14.05
CA ARG A 282 5.89 9.68 -13.13
C ARG A 282 6.27 10.98 -13.86
N PRO A 283 6.05 12.16 -13.25
CA PRO A 283 6.31 13.45 -13.90
C PRO A 283 7.81 13.73 -14.08
N ALA A 284 8.67 13.04 -13.33
CA ALA A 284 10.12 13.16 -13.42
C ALA A 284 10.76 11.78 -13.33
N SER A 285 11.84 11.58 -14.09
CA SER A 285 12.69 10.40 -13.96
C SER A 285 13.52 10.50 -12.70
N THR A 286 13.44 9.50 -11.81
CA THR A 286 14.31 9.42 -10.62
C THR A 286 15.35 8.30 -10.77
N PRO A 287 16.48 8.35 -10.04
CA PRO A 287 17.45 7.25 -10.06
C PRO A 287 16.85 5.90 -9.67
N GLU A 288 15.88 5.88 -8.76
CA GLU A 288 15.32 4.65 -8.20
C GLU A 288 14.22 4.01 -9.05
N TYR A 289 13.47 4.83 -9.81
CA TYR A 289 12.26 4.38 -10.53
C TYR A 289 12.27 4.72 -12.02
N GLY A 290 13.19 5.58 -12.49
CA GLY A 290 13.03 6.21 -13.80
C GLY A 290 11.66 6.88 -13.89
N THR A 291 10.96 6.67 -15.01
CA THR A 291 9.56 7.08 -15.22
C THR A 291 8.54 5.99 -14.85
N THR A 292 9.02 4.81 -14.44
CA THR A 292 8.21 3.60 -14.26
C THR A 292 7.31 3.66 -13.03
N SER A 293 6.07 3.21 -13.18
CA SER A 293 5.13 2.95 -12.09
C SER A 293 4.82 1.45 -12.02
N THR A 294 4.74 0.90 -10.80
CA THR A 294 4.67 -0.56 -10.60
C THR A 294 3.63 -0.94 -9.55
N PHE A 295 2.77 -1.92 -9.84
CA PHE A 295 1.86 -2.43 -8.79
C PHE A 295 2.63 -3.18 -7.69
N PHE A 296 3.55 -4.07 -8.05
CA PHE A 296 4.32 -4.86 -7.08
C PHE A 296 5.83 -4.73 -7.33
N ARG A 297 6.56 -4.06 -6.44
CA ARG A 297 8.01 -3.81 -6.59
C ARG A 297 8.79 -4.47 -5.45
N PHE A 298 9.65 -5.43 -5.79
CA PHE A 298 10.46 -6.21 -4.85
C PHE A 298 11.95 -6.11 -5.26
N PRO A 299 12.61 -4.96 -5.06
CA PRO A 299 13.79 -4.57 -5.86
C PRO A 299 15.14 -5.11 -5.39
N VAL A 300 15.21 -5.78 -4.23
CA VAL A 300 16.48 -6.22 -3.65
C VAL A 300 16.60 -7.74 -3.80
N PRO A 301 17.80 -8.28 -4.12
CA PRO A 301 18.05 -9.72 -4.16
C PRO A 301 18.65 -10.27 -2.87
N GLN A 302 19.30 -9.43 -2.05
CA GLN A 302 19.96 -9.83 -0.81
C GLN A 302 18.98 -9.76 0.36
N HIS A 303 18.76 -10.90 1.00
CA HIS A 303 17.90 -11.09 2.16
C HIS A 303 18.60 -11.99 3.19
N HIS A 304 18.14 -11.98 4.43
CA HIS A 304 18.42 -12.97 5.46
C HIS A 304 17.63 -14.28 5.26
N ASP A 305 17.17 -14.54 4.02
CA ASP A 305 16.34 -15.68 3.65
C ASP A 305 15.05 -15.78 4.50
N SER A 306 14.41 -14.65 4.85
CA SER A 306 13.09 -14.66 5.49
C SER A 306 11.97 -15.05 4.51
N VAL A 307 10.71 -14.86 4.91
CA VAL A 307 9.55 -15.22 4.08
C VAL A 307 9.49 -14.35 2.83
N GLN A 308 9.54 -15.00 1.68
CA GLN A 308 9.34 -14.39 0.37
C GLN A 308 8.15 -15.10 -0.29
N ARG A 309 6.96 -14.54 -0.12
CA ARG A 309 5.73 -15.09 -0.69
C ARG A 309 4.89 -13.96 -1.23
N PHE A 310 4.62 -14.00 -2.52
CA PHE A 310 3.65 -13.13 -3.16
C PHE A 310 2.55 -13.96 -3.83
N HIS A 311 1.30 -13.54 -3.64
CA HIS A 311 0.14 -14.13 -4.27
C HIS A 311 -0.82 -13.05 -4.76
N ALA A 312 -1.12 -13.04 -6.05
CA ALA A 312 -2.17 -12.23 -6.67
C ALA A 312 -3.23 -13.15 -7.29
N GLU A 313 -4.51 -12.83 -7.06
CA GLU A 313 -5.62 -13.68 -7.51
C GLU A 313 -6.84 -12.87 -7.90
N ASP A 314 -7.48 -13.22 -9.02
CA ASP A 314 -8.70 -12.56 -9.52
C ASP A 314 -8.53 -11.04 -9.67
N ILE A 315 -7.40 -10.63 -10.24
CA ILE A 315 -7.07 -9.20 -10.43
C ILE A 315 -7.04 -8.87 -11.91
N ARG A 316 -7.81 -7.85 -12.27
CA ARG A 316 -7.68 -7.18 -13.57
C ARG A 316 -6.70 -6.01 -13.48
N PHE A 317 -5.64 -6.08 -14.27
CA PHE A 317 -4.66 -5.01 -14.46
C PHE A 317 -4.91 -4.26 -15.78
N GLU A 318 -4.59 -2.97 -15.81
CA GLU A 318 -4.61 -2.17 -17.02
C GLU A 318 -3.21 -1.60 -17.33
N VAL A 319 -2.47 -2.31 -18.20
CA VAL A 319 -1.15 -1.89 -18.70
C VAL A 319 -1.35 -0.88 -19.83
N ARG A 320 -1.47 0.39 -19.46
CA ARG A 320 -1.83 1.48 -20.39
C ARG A 320 -0.63 2.11 -21.10
N ASP A 321 0.59 1.78 -20.69
CA ASP A 321 1.81 2.42 -21.16
C ASP A 321 3.04 1.50 -20.94
N PRO A 322 4.10 1.57 -21.77
CA PRO A 322 5.35 0.83 -21.55
C PRO A 322 6.05 1.08 -20.21
N ASP A 323 5.81 2.22 -19.56
CA ASP A 323 6.34 2.57 -18.24
C ASP A 323 5.47 2.04 -17.09
N VAL A 324 4.42 1.26 -17.37
CA VAL A 324 3.57 0.61 -16.36
C VAL A 324 3.95 -0.86 -16.23
N MET A 325 4.19 -1.30 -15.00
CA MET A 325 4.51 -2.70 -14.68
C MET A 325 3.50 -3.28 -13.69
N VAL A 326 3.15 -4.53 -13.91
CA VAL A 326 2.49 -5.38 -12.93
C VAL A 326 3.46 -5.71 -11.81
N ILE A 327 4.62 -6.24 -12.15
CA ILE A 327 5.62 -6.65 -11.15
C ILE A 327 7.05 -6.41 -11.64
N ASP A 328 7.89 -5.94 -10.71
CA ASP A 328 9.36 -5.91 -10.84
C ASP A 328 9.96 -6.58 -9.60
N CYS A 329 10.39 -7.84 -9.74
CA CYS A 329 10.81 -8.68 -8.62
C CYS A 329 12.26 -9.15 -8.77
N ALA A 330 13.06 -8.91 -7.75
CA ALA A 330 14.45 -9.34 -7.63
C ALA A 330 14.69 -10.28 -6.44
N TRP A 331 13.64 -10.73 -5.73
CA TRP A 331 13.79 -11.71 -4.66
C TRP A 331 14.53 -12.95 -5.17
N ASN A 332 15.53 -13.41 -4.42
CA ASN A 332 16.37 -14.54 -4.82
C ASN A 332 15.88 -15.88 -4.22
N GLY A 333 14.63 -15.97 -3.81
CA GLY A 333 14.03 -17.15 -3.18
C GLY A 333 12.50 -17.05 -3.09
N GLY A 334 11.90 -18.04 -2.43
CA GLY A 334 10.47 -18.02 -2.14
C GLY A 334 9.56 -18.28 -3.34
N THR A 335 8.38 -17.66 -3.34
CA THR A 335 7.32 -17.89 -4.35
C THR A 335 6.65 -16.60 -4.81
N VAL A 336 6.34 -16.53 -6.11
CA VAL A 336 5.53 -15.50 -6.74
C VAL A 336 4.43 -16.21 -7.53
N HIS A 337 3.17 -16.01 -7.14
CA HIS A 337 2.02 -16.67 -7.76
C HIS A 337 1.01 -15.66 -8.28
N PHE A 338 0.63 -15.79 -9.54
CA PHE A 338 -0.52 -15.14 -10.15
C PHE A 338 -1.54 -16.22 -10.53
N ASN A 339 -2.76 -16.09 -10.03
CA ASN A 339 -3.86 -17.01 -10.29
C ASN A 339 -5.04 -16.23 -10.89
N ASP A 340 -5.57 -16.65 -12.04
CA ASP A 340 -6.75 -16.03 -12.65
C ASP A 340 -6.66 -14.50 -12.79
N CYS A 341 -5.49 -14.00 -13.20
CA CYS A 341 -5.24 -12.58 -13.40
C CYS A 341 -5.34 -12.21 -14.89
N ASP A 342 -5.77 -10.99 -15.18
CA ASP A 342 -5.92 -10.48 -16.55
C ASP A 342 -5.27 -9.09 -16.70
N ASP A 343 -4.22 -8.98 -17.52
CA ASP A 343 -3.60 -7.70 -17.87
C ASP A 343 -3.82 -7.29 -19.34
N THR A 344 -4.75 -7.95 -20.03
CA THR A 344 -4.99 -7.83 -21.48
C THR A 344 -5.97 -6.73 -21.87
N ALA A 345 -6.44 -5.92 -20.92
CA ALA A 345 -7.41 -4.84 -21.15
C ALA A 345 -6.99 -3.87 -22.27
N PHE A 346 -5.68 -3.71 -22.51
CA PHE A 346 -5.12 -2.88 -23.58
C PHE A 346 -4.35 -3.68 -24.64
N ALA A 347 -4.47 -5.01 -24.70
CA ALA A 347 -3.71 -5.86 -25.64
C ALA A 347 -3.92 -5.55 -27.13
N PHE A 348 -5.00 -4.83 -27.47
CA PHE A 348 -5.35 -4.38 -28.82
C PHE A 348 -4.62 -3.10 -29.26
N LYS A 349 -3.90 -2.41 -28.35
CA LYS A 349 -3.12 -1.22 -28.70
C LYS A 349 -1.84 -1.60 -29.43
N ASP A 350 -1.35 -0.68 -30.25
CA ASP A 350 -0.14 -0.80 -31.05
C ASP A 350 1.12 -1.00 -30.20
N PHE A 351 1.22 -0.33 -29.06
CA PHE A 351 2.35 -0.49 -28.13
C PHE A 351 2.35 -1.83 -27.37
N SER A 352 1.25 -2.58 -27.36
CA SER A 352 1.05 -3.72 -26.47
C SER A 352 1.96 -4.91 -26.79
N ALA A 353 2.46 -5.03 -28.02
CA ALA A 353 3.47 -6.03 -28.32
C ALA A 353 4.83 -5.74 -27.64
N ASP A 354 5.09 -4.48 -27.29
CA ASP A 354 6.39 -4.04 -26.80
C ASP A 354 6.45 -3.79 -25.29
N VAL A 355 5.32 -3.84 -24.58
CA VAL A 355 5.32 -3.74 -23.11
C VAL A 355 6.02 -4.93 -22.45
N ARG A 356 6.53 -4.68 -21.25
CA ARG A 356 7.16 -5.67 -20.36
C ARG A 356 6.55 -5.57 -18.97
N PRO A 357 5.29 -6.02 -18.78
CA PRO A 357 4.57 -5.76 -17.54
C PRO A 357 5.11 -6.58 -16.36
N HIS A 358 5.79 -7.69 -16.63
CA HIS A 358 6.34 -8.57 -15.60
C HIS A 358 7.84 -8.72 -15.79
N ARG A 359 8.61 -8.32 -14.78
CA ARG A 359 10.06 -8.36 -14.75
C ARG A 359 10.56 -9.14 -13.56
N TYR A 360 11.51 -10.02 -13.83
CA TYR A 360 12.15 -10.87 -12.83
C TYR A 360 13.66 -10.81 -12.94
N THR A 361 14.35 -10.57 -11.82
CA THR A 361 15.79 -10.80 -11.69
C THR A 361 16.00 -12.11 -10.95
N VAL A 362 16.39 -13.15 -11.69
CA VAL A 362 16.51 -14.52 -11.21
C VAL A 362 17.97 -14.82 -10.92
N GLY A 363 18.32 -14.96 -9.65
CA GLY A 363 19.64 -15.45 -9.23
C GLY A 363 19.74 -16.98 -9.30
N ALA A 364 20.76 -17.55 -8.65
CA ALA A 364 20.99 -18.99 -8.64
C ALA A 364 19.84 -19.79 -7.99
N ARG A 365 19.13 -19.19 -7.04
CA ARG A 365 17.95 -19.77 -6.38
C ARG A 365 16.67 -19.22 -7.00
N GLY A 366 16.57 -17.88 -7.13
CA GLY A 366 15.42 -17.19 -7.72
C GLY A 366 14.09 -17.47 -6.99
N PRO A 367 13.02 -16.68 -7.24
CA PRO A 367 11.70 -17.06 -6.78
C PRO A 367 11.14 -18.16 -7.68
N LEU A 368 10.35 -19.08 -7.10
CA LEU A 368 9.50 -19.95 -7.89
C LEU A 368 8.29 -19.15 -8.38
N ILE A 369 8.21 -18.93 -9.68
CA ILE A 369 7.21 -18.09 -10.34
C ILE A 369 6.17 -18.99 -11.00
N ARG A 370 4.90 -18.76 -10.69
CA ARG A 370 3.78 -19.48 -11.28
C ARG A 370 2.71 -18.51 -11.76
N TYR A 371 2.24 -18.75 -12.97
CA TYR A 371 1.02 -18.18 -13.53
C TYR A 371 0.05 -19.31 -13.82
N GLU A 372 -1.17 -19.17 -13.33
CA GLU A 372 -2.22 -20.17 -13.47
C GLU A 372 -3.50 -19.51 -13.98
N SER A 373 -4.04 -20.01 -15.09
CA SER A 373 -5.28 -19.51 -15.71
C SER A 373 -5.27 -18.00 -16.02
N CYS A 374 -4.10 -17.42 -16.29
CA CYS A 374 -3.97 -15.97 -16.51
C CYS A 374 -4.15 -15.59 -17.98
N GLN A 375 -4.58 -14.35 -18.23
CA GLN A 375 -4.53 -13.69 -19.54
C GLN A 375 -3.44 -12.63 -19.51
N LEU A 376 -2.45 -12.76 -20.41
CA LEU A 376 -1.18 -12.04 -20.32
C LEU A 376 -0.84 -11.27 -21.62
N VAL A 377 -0.38 -10.02 -21.49
CA VAL A 377 -0.06 -9.09 -22.58
C VAL A 377 1.44 -8.87 -22.76
N GLY A 378 1.87 -8.59 -23.99
CA GLY A 378 3.26 -8.24 -24.29
C GLY A 378 4.23 -9.37 -24.00
N ARG A 379 5.41 -9.04 -23.46
CA ARG A 379 6.44 -10.05 -23.13
C ARG A 379 6.82 -10.00 -21.66
N HIS A 380 7.17 -11.15 -21.10
CA HIS A 380 7.69 -11.25 -19.74
C HIS A 380 9.22 -11.31 -19.77
N GLU A 381 9.86 -10.50 -18.94
CA GLU A 381 11.31 -10.30 -18.96
C GLU A 381 11.98 -10.98 -17.76
N TYR A 382 13.02 -11.75 -18.06
CA TYR A 382 13.83 -12.45 -17.09
C TYR A 382 15.30 -12.05 -17.27
N ARG A 383 15.88 -11.55 -16.19
CA ARG A 383 17.26 -11.11 -16.10
C ARG A 383 18.02 -12.07 -15.19
N ALA A 384 19.30 -12.27 -15.46
CA ALA A 384 20.17 -12.92 -14.49
C ALA A 384 21.42 -12.07 -14.22
N PRO A 385 21.84 -11.96 -12.94
CA PRO A 385 23.07 -11.25 -12.58
C PRO A 385 24.32 -11.99 -13.08
N THR A 386 24.22 -13.30 -13.31
CA THR A 386 25.29 -14.17 -13.79
C THR A 386 24.82 -14.99 -14.99
N ARG A 387 25.73 -15.31 -15.93
CA ARG A 387 25.43 -16.12 -17.13
C ARG A 387 25.15 -17.61 -16.84
N THR A 388 24.83 -17.95 -15.61
CA THR A 388 24.51 -19.33 -15.21
C THR A 388 23.06 -19.60 -15.49
N THR A 389 22.76 -20.61 -16.29
CA THR A 389 21.38 -21.04 -16.56
C THR A 389 20.74 -21.55 -15.26
N PRO A 390 19.69 -20.89 -14.73
CA PRO A 390 19.01 -21.39 -13.55
C PRO A 390 18.23 -22.68 -13.89
N ALA A 391 17.87 -23.44 -12.87
CA ALA A 391 16.85 -24.47 -13.01
C ALA A 391 15.51 -23.84 -13.49
N SER A 392 14.53 -24.67 -13.85
CA SER A 392 13.19 -24.16 -14.15
C SER A 392 12.62 -23.42 -12.95
N VAL A 393 12.50 -22.09 -13.09
CA VAL A 393 12.02 -21.18 -12.05
C VAL A 393 10.64 -20.62 -12.37
N ALA A 394 10.20 -20.66 -13.63
CA ALA A 394 8.91 -20.11 -14.03
C ALA A 394 8.04 -21.15 -14.75
N ARG A 395 6.74 -21.18 -14.40
CA ARG A 395 5.71 -22.00 -15.04
C ARG A 395 4.48 -21.16 -15.37
N TYR A 396 4.00 -21.31 -16.59
CA TYR A 396 2.74 -20.78 -17.10
C TYR A 396 1.81 -21.97 -17.35
N ASP A 397 0.64 -21.96 -16.74
CA ASP A 397 -0.31 -23.07 -16.77
C ASP A 397 -1.69 -22.56 -17.21
N MET A 398 -2.24 -23.14 -18.28
CA MET A 398 -3.54 -22.75 -18.86
C MET A 398 -3.67 -21.24 -19.15
N CYS A 399 -2.58 -20.59 -19.53
CA CYS A 399 -2.58 -19.14 -19.77
C CYS A 399 -2.93 -18.79 -21.23
N LEU A 400 -3.57 -17.64 -21.42
CA LEU A 400 -3.74 -17.01 -22.74
C LEU A 400 -2.67 -15.95 -22.95
N LEU A 401 -1.82 -16.16 -23.96
CA LEU A 401 -0.73 -15.25 -24.31
C LEU A 401 -1.16 -14.35 -25.46
N ARG A 402 -1.29 -13.05 -25.21
CA ARG A 402 -1.57 -12.05 -26.23
C ARG A 402 -0.27 -11.51 -26.83
N ASN A 403 -0.36 -11.05 -28.07
CA ASN A 403 0.70 -10.41 -28.85
C ASN A 403 1.88 -11.29 -29.29
N HIS A 404 2.22 -12.37 -28.57
CA HIS A 404 3.37 -13.22 -28.89
C HIS A 404 3.03 -14.71 -28.86
N SER A 405 3.89 -15.51 -29.46
CA SER A 405 3.87 -16.97 -29.32
C SER A 405 4.61 -17.40 -28.06
N THR A 406 4.44 -18.63 -27.62
CA THR A 406 5.22 -19.21 -26.51
C THR A 406 6.75 -19.11 -26.70
N SER A 407 7.26 -19.15 -27.94
CA SER A 407 8.71 -19.00 -28.19
C SER A 407 9.22 -17.57 -28.07
N ASP A 408 8.33 -16.58 -28.20
CA ASP A 408 8.68 -15.16 -28.29
C ASP A 408 8.14 -14.35 -27.09
N PHE A 409 7.33 -14.97 -26.24
CA PHE A 409 6.68 -14.35 -25.08
C PHE A 409 7.67 -14.04 -23.96
N VAL A 410 8.70 -14.87 -23.79
CA VAL A 410 9.75 -14.67 -22.77
C VAL A 410 10.96 -14.00 -23.40
N VAL A 411 11.40 -12.91 -22.80
CA VAL A 411 12.67 -12.26 -23.14
C VAL A 411 13.68 -12.53 -22.03
N ALA A 412 14.83 -13.05 -22.44
CA ALA A 412 15.92 -13.45 -21.59
C ALA A 412 17.07 -12.45 -21.79
N ASP A 413 17.25 -11.49 -20.89
CA ASP A 413 18.40 -10.57 -20.95
C ASP A 413 19.59 -11.19 -20.20
N GLY A 414 20.71 -11.35 -20.89
CA GLY A 414 21.92 -11.99 -20.37
C GLY A 414 21.81 -13.51 -20.11
N LEU A 415 20.67 -14.11 -20.43
CA LEU A 415 20.39 -15.53 -20.29
C LEU A 415 20.43 -16.23 -21.66
N GLY A 416 20.92 -17.47 -21.69
CA GLY A 416 20.83 -18.33 -22.88
C GLY A 416 19.39 -18.71 -23.22
N PRO A 417 19.17 -19.77 -24.02
CA PRO A 417 17.83 -20.27 -24.31
C PRO A 417 16.97 -20.41 -23.04
N ALA A 418 15.69 -20.04 -23.11
CA ALA A 418 14.77 -19.91 -21.97
C ALA A 418 14.31 -21.25 -21.36
N ASN A 419 15.23 -22.19 -21.15
CA ASN A 419 14.97 -23.52 -20.57
C ASN A 419 14.47 -23.46 -19.11
N TYR A 420 14.51 -22.28 -18.50
CA TYR A 420 14.04 -22.03 -17.15
C TYR A 420 12.55 -21.66 -17.07
N VAL A 421 11.90 -21.47 -18.23
CA VAL A 421 10.45 -21.22 -18.33
C VAL A 421 9.76 -22.41 -18.97
N LYS A 422 8.60 -22.79 -18.42
CA LYS A 422 7.73 -23.83 -18.98
C LYS A 422 6.33 -23.29 -19.26
N PHE A 423 5.78 -23.63 -20.41
CA PHE A 423 4.40 -23.38 -20.78
C PHE A 423 3.65 -24.72 -20.82
N VAL A 424 2.54 -24.81 -20.10
CA VAL A 424 1.68 -25.99 -20.00
C VAL A 424 0.28 -25.56 -20.42
N ASP A 425 -0.26 -26.21 -21.45
CA ASP A 425 -1.63 -25.98 -21.94
C ASP A 425 -1.99 -24.52 -22.25
N CYS A 426 -0.99 -23.70 -22.60
CA CYS A 426 -1.20 -22.29 -22.95
C CYS A 426 -1.71 -22.13 -24.39
N ILE A 427 -2.51 -21.08 -24.61
CA ILE A 427 -3.00 -20.68 -25.94
C ILE A 427 -2.27 -19.41 -26.36
N ASP A 428 -1.72 -19.39 -27.57
CA ASP A 428 -0.97 -18.27 -28.12
C ASP A 428 -1.47 -17.83 -29.52
N THR A 429 -0.84 -16.80 -30.07
CA THR A 429 -1.21 -16.18 -31.36
C THR A 429 -0.98 -17.06 -32.58
N ARG A 430 -0.23 -18.17 -32.50
CA ARG A 430 0.06 -19.02 -33.68
C ARG A 430 -1.11 -19.93 -34.06
N ARG A 431 -1.92 -20.37 -33.08
CA ARG A 431 -3.00 -21.36 -33.33
C ARG A 431 -4.20 -20.84 -34.12
N THR A 432 -4.43 -19.54 -34.20
CA THR A 432 -5.60 -18.99 -34.93
C THR A 432 -5.40 -18.97 -36.45
N SER A 433 -4.18 -19.17 -36.94
CA SER A 433 -3.86 -19.12 -38.38
C SER A 433 -3.92 -20.49 -39.07
N GLU A 434 -3.93 -21.58 -38.31
CA GLU A 434 -3.87 -22.96 -38.82
C GLU A 434 -5.19 -23.72 -38.71
N THR A 435 -6.32 -23.04 -38.48
CA THR A 435 -7.61 -23.64 -38.82
C THR A 435 -7.70 -23.68 -40.34
N SER A 436 -7.22 -24.79 -40.90
CA SER A 436 -7.48 -25.22 -42.25
C SER A 436 -8.89 -24.80 -42.64
N GLN A 437 -8.98 -23.91 -43.64
CA GLN A 437 -10.25 -23.73 -44.35
C GLN A 437 -10.79 -25.14 -44.64
N PRO A 438 -12.01 -25.49 -44.20
CA PRO A 438 -12.61 -26.73 -44.66
C PRO A 438 -12.57 -26.66 -46.18
N GLU A 439 -11.93 -27.65 -46.81
CA GLU A 439 -11.83 -27.75 -48.26
C GLU A 439 -13.21 -27.43 -48.84
N ARG A 440 -13.28 -26.37 -49.68
CA ARG A 440 -14.48 -26.11 -50.46
C ARG A 440 -14.82 -27.43 -51.17
N PRO A 441 -16.03 -28.00 -50.96
CA PRO A 441 -16.43 -29.16 -51.71
C PRO A 441 -16.37 -28.80 -53.20
N THR A 442 -15.48 -29.44 -53.96
CA THR A 442 -15.32 -29.23 -55.41
C THR A 442 -16.38 -29.98 -56.23
N GLY A 443 -17.44 -30.47 -55.59
CA GLY A 443 -18.55 -31.15 -56.24
C GLY A 443 -19.81 -30.28 -56.29
N PRO A 444 -20.45 -30.10 -57.46
CA PRO A 444 -21.78 -29.52 -57.52
C PRO A 444 -22.76 -30.39 -56.71
N PRO A 445 -23.67 -29.80 -55.92
CA PRO A 445 -24.66 -30.57 -55.18
C PRO A 445 -25.54 -31.36 -56.15
N PRO A 446 -25.87 -32.63 -55.85
CA PRO A 446 -26.83 -33.38 -56.64
C PRO A 446 -28.19 -32.67 -56.59
N CYS A 447 -28.74 -32.40 -57.77
CA CYS A 447 -30.10 -31.88 -57.93
C CYS A 447 -31.10 -32.89 -57.36
N VAL A 448 -31.67 -32.60 -56.19
CA VAL A 448 -32.84 -33.29 -55.67
C VAL A 448 -34.07 -32.45 -56.02
N GLY A 449 -35.04 -33.11 -56.64
CA GLY A 449 -36.22 -32.53 -57.30
C GLY A 449 -37.28 -31.88 -56.41
N PRO A 450 -38.47 -31.63 -56.96
CA PRO A 450 -39.36 -30.55 -56.54
C PRO A 450 -40.11 -30.85 -55.24
N CYS A 451 -40.09 -29.87 -54.34
CA CYS A 451 -40.93 -29.80 -53.14
C CYS A 451 -42.39 -29.48 -53.52
N PRO A 452 -43.40 -30.22 -53.01
CA PRO A 452 -44.79 -29.84 -53.16
C PRO A 452 -45.16 -28.71 -52.18
N MET A 453 -45.87 -27.71 -52.70
CA MET A 453 -46.47 -26.62 -51.92
C MET A 453 -47.46 -27.20 -50.89
N GLN A 454 -47.35 -26.76 -49.64
CA GLN A 454 -48.45 -26.83 -48.67
C GLN A 454 -48.93 -25.42 -48.32
N THR A 455 -50.23 -25.27 -48.46
CA THR A 455 -51.10 -24.13 -48.17
C THR A 455 -51.15 -23.74 -46.69
N PRO A 456 -51.50 -22.49 -46.36
CA PRO A 456 -51.58 -21.99 -44.99
C PRO A 456 -52.90 -22.40 -44.31
N SER A 457 -52.80 -22.92 -43.09
CA SER A 457 -53.96 -23.13 -42.20
C SER A 457 -54.04 -22.05 -41.14
N THR A 458 -55.24 -21.48 -41.05
CA THR A 458 -55.75 -20.48 -40.12
C THR A 458 -56.11 -21.08 -38.76
N ALA A 459 -56.24 -20.21 -37.76
CA ALA A 459 -56.85 -20.38 -36.42
C ALA A 459 -55.90 -20.96 -35.34
N THR A 460 -55.94 -20.56 -34.06
CA THR A 460 -57.02 -19.99 -33.27
C THR A 460 -56.45 -19.20 -32.08
N THR A 461 -57.15 -18.13 -31.73
CA THR A 461 -57.06 -17.30 -30.52
C THR A 461 -57.20 -18.12 -29.23
N GLN A 462 -56.30 -17.94 -28.26
CA GLN A 462 -56.65 -18.19 -26.86
C GLN A 462 -55.93 -17.19 -25.94
N ALA A 463 -56.76 -16.40 -25.26
CA ALA A 463 -56.39 -15.38 -24.28
C ALA A 463 -56.22 -15.98 -22.89
N SER A 464 -55.29 -15.43 -22.10
CA SER A 464 -55.35 -15.33 -20.63
C SER A 464 -54.13 -14.56 -20.06
N PRO A 465 -54.21 -14.02 -18.82
CA PRO A 465 -53.99 -12.59 -18.60
C PRO A 465 -52.76 -12.21 -17.76
N ASP A 466 -52.50 -10.90 -17.75
CA ASP A 466 -51.94 -10.07 -16.68
C ASP A 466 -50.64 -10.50 -15.99
N SER A 467 -49.55 -9.83 -16.37
CA SER A 467 -48.59 -9.32 -15.39
C SER A 467 -48.05 -7.96 -15.81
N SER A 468 -48.54 -6.93 -15.13
CA SER A 468 -48.08 -5.55 -15.25
C SER A 468 -46.73 -5.38 -14.56
N SER A 469 -45.72 -4.90 -15.29
CA SER A 469 -44.52 -4.28 -14.72
C SER A 469 -44.21 -2.99 -15.48
N PRO A 470 -43.98 -1.85 -14.80
CA PRO A 470 -43.92 -0.55 -15.45
C PRO A 470 -42.57 -0.33 -16.15
N THR A 471 -42.66 0.14 -17.39
CA THR A 471 -41.59 0.58 -18.26
C THR A 471 -40.94 1.86 -17.71
N ALA A 472 -39.66 1.79 -17.35
CA ALA A 472 -38.85 2.98 -17.09
C ALA A 472 -38.48 3.67 -18.42
N THR A 473 -38.78 4.96 -18.49
CA THR A 473 -38.44 5.86 -19.60
C THR A 473 -36.94 6.16 -19.61
N PRO A 474 -36.23 6.09 -20.75
CA PRO A 474 -34.84 6.53 -20.82
C PRO A 474 -34.73 8.07 -20.84
N PRO A 475 -33.80 8.69 -20.10
CA PRO A 475 -33.61 10.13 -20.16
C PRO A 475 -32.87 10.55 -21.43
N ALA A 476 -33.28 11.72 -21.93
CA ALA A 476 -32.78 12.38 -23.12
C ALA A 476 -31.27 12.67 -23.05
N GLN A 477 -30.59 12.41 -24.17
CA GLN A 477 -29.25 12.91 -24.45
C GLN A 477 -29.29 14.44 -24.56
N THR A 478 -28.59 15.12 -23.67
CA THR A 478 -28.30 16.55 -23.80
C THR A 478 -26.92 16.73 -24.42
N SER A 479 -26.91 17.38 -25.56
CA SER A 479 -25.74 17.84 -26.32
C SER A 479 -24.94 18.85 -25.50
N SER A 480 -23.66 18.55 -25.23
CA SER A 480 -22.70 19.52 -24.70
C SER A 480 -22.18 20.40 -25.84
N THR A 481 -22.65 21.64 -25.86
CA THR A 481 -22.10 22.74 -26.66
C THR A 481 -20.77 23.20 -26.09
N ASN A 482 -19.79 23.32 -26.99
CA ASN A 482 -18.48 23.95 -26.80
C ASN A 482 -18.61 25.37 -26.22
N PHE A 483 -17.88 25.65 -25.14
CA PHE A 483 -17.48 27.01 -24.79
C PHE A 483 -15.96 27.09 -24.72
N SER A 484 -15.41 27.74 -25.73
CA SER A 484 -14.04 28.22 -25.80
C SER A 484 -14.02 29.62 -25.16
N THR A 485 -13.25 29.79 -24.09
CA THR A 485 -12.81 31.12 -23.64
C THR A 485 -11.36 31.02 -23.19
N SER A 486 -10.50 31.59 -24.04
CA SER A 486 -9.12 31.94 -23.72
C SER A 486 -9.09 32.99 -22.62
N LEU A 487 -8.26 32.77 -21.61
CA LEU A 487 -7.74 33.82 -20.74
C LEU A 487 -6.25 33.54 -20.52
N VAL A 488 -5.45 34.30 -21.28
CA VAL A 488 -4.00 34.37 -21.16
C VAL A 488 -3.70 35.20 -19.92
N HIS A 489 -3.25 34.54 -18.85
CA HIS A 489 -2.53 35.20 -17.77
C HIS A 489 -1.04 34.84 -17.88
N THR A 490 -0.27 35.80 -18.39
CA THR A 490 1.18 35.86 -18.29
C THR A 490 1.57 36.18 -16.85
N THR A 491 2.00 35.18 -16.10
CA THR A 491 2.71 35.37 -14.83
C THR A 491 4.19 35.09 -15.05
N THR A 492 4.98 36.15 -15.00
CA THR A 492 6.44 36.15 -15.10
C THR A 492 7.03 35.40 -13.90
N ALA A 493 7.72 34.29 -14.15
CA ALA A 493 8.47 33.56 -13.13
C ALA A 493 9.74 34.34 -12.73
N PRO A 494 10.12 34.40 -11.44
CA PRO A 494 11.41 34.95 -11.04
C PRO A 494 12.55 33.99 -11.41
N ALA A 495 13.67 34.57 -11.82
CA ALA A 495 14.88 33.87 -12.26
C ALA A 495 15.45 32.93 -11.18
N PRO A 496 16.05 31.78 -11.57
CA PRO A 496 16.69 30.88 -10.63
C PRO A 496 17.98 31.50 -10.08
N SER A 497 18.08 31.56 -8.75
CA SER A 497 19.31 31.87 -8.02
C SER A 497 20.38 30.82 -8.31
N GLN A 498 21.58 31.29 -8.68
CA GLN A 498 22.74 30.46 -8.98
C GLN A 498 23.18 29.59 -7.78
N PRO A 499 23.68 28.36 -8.03
CA PRO A 499 24.25 27.53 -6.98
C PRO A 499 25.63 28.05 -6.55
N THR A 500 25.80 28.28 -5.25
CA THR A 500 27.09 28.51 -4.62
C THR A 500 27.97 27.25 -4.74
N THR A 501 29.08 27.38 -5.44
CA THR A 501 30.17 26.39 -5.52
C THR A 501 30.74 26.08 -4.14
N ALA A 502 30.59 24.83 -3.69
CA ALA A 502 31.31 24.30 -2.54
C ALA A 502 32.74 23.91 -2.96
N THR A 503 33.72 24.42 -2.22
CA THR A 503 35.14 24.09 -2.35
C THR A 503 35.39 22.61 -2.03
N PRO A 504 36.15 21.86 -2.85
CA PRO A 504 36.44 20.45 -2.58
C PRO A 504 37.43 20.32 -1.41
N GLN A 505 37.04 19.54 -0.39
CA GLN A 505 37.95 19.06 0.66
C GLN A 505 38.88 18.00 0.08
N ALA A 506 40.17 18.09 0.42
CA ALA A 506 41.20 17.15 0.02
C ALA A 506 40.99 15.74 0.63
N PRO A 507 41.41 14.66 -0.05
CA PRO A 507 41.28 13.30 0.48
C PRO A 507 42.21 13.08 1.67
N LEU A 508 41.71 12.42 2.71
CA LEU A 508 42.52 11.87 3.80
C LEU A 508 43.40 10.71 3.28
N PRO A 509 44.64 10.58 3.76
CA PRO A 509 45.52 9.48 3.37
C PRO A 509 45.06 8.13 3.97
N PRO A 510 45.34 7.00 3.30
CA PRO A 510 44.97 5.68 3.78
C PRO A 510 45.76 5.29 5.04
N ALA A 511 45.08 4.60 5.96
CA ALA A 511 45.66 4.07 7.18
C ALA A 511 46.66 2.93 6.88
N ASP A 512 47.82 3.00 7.52
CA ASP A 512 48.94 2.07 7.40
C ASP A 512 48.68 0.77 8.20
N PRO A 513 48.65 -0.41 7.55
CA PRO A 513 48.39 -1.67 8.24
C PRO A 513 49.70 -2.36 8.63
N ARG A 514 50.48 -1.76 9.54
CA ARG A 514 51.67 -2.41 10.15
C ARG A 514 51.97 -1.92 11.56
N SER A 515 51.34 -2.51 12.57
CA SER A 515 51.96 -2.64 13.90
C SER A 515 51.18 -3.62 14.78
N GLU A 516 51.46 -4.91 14.66
CA GLU A 516 51.17 -5.86 15.75
C GLU A 516 52.12 -7.06 15.62
N GLN A 517 53.33 -6.90 16.19
CA GLN A 517 54.22 -8.00 16.57
C GLN A 517 55.28 -7.50 17.56
N ALA A 518 55.11 -7.87 18.84
CA ALA A 518 56.09 -8.07 19.93
C ALA A 518 55.28 -8.00 21.24
N GLY A 519 55.19 -9.00 22.13
CA GLY A 519 56.11 -10.06 22.50
C GLY A 519 57.00 -9.61 23.66
N CYS A 520 56.69 -10.06 24.89
CA CYS A 520 57.56 -10.25 26.09
C CYS A 520 56.60 -10.51 27.29
N ASP A 521 56.53 -11.72 27.86
CA ASP A 521 57.42 -12.36 28.83
C ASP A 521 57.35 -11.80 30.27
N LEU A 522 56.88 -12.67 31.17
CA LEU A 522 57.28 -12.97 32.55
C LEU A 522 57.76 -11.80 33.47
N ASP A 523 56.96 -11.46 34.47
CA ASP A 523 57.14 -11.84 35.89
C ASP A 523 55.86 -11.55 36.71
#